data_AF-A0A956JUG8-F1
#
_entry.id   AF-A0A956JUG8-F1
#
_cell.length_a   1.000
_cell.length_b   1.000
_cell.length_c   1.000
_cell.angle_alpha   90.00
_cell.angle_beta   90.00
_cell.angle_gamma   90.00
#
_symmetry.space_group_name_H-M   'P 1'
#
loop_
_entity.id
_entity.type
_entity.pdbx_description
1 polymer ?
#
loop_
_entity_poly.entity_id
_entity_poly.type
_entity_poly.pdbx_seq_one_letter_code
_entity_poly.pdbx_strand_id
1 'polypeptide(L)'
;MTASAAPRRVPVLVAAQQLALLLLLLLPARARAAPAAPAASAAPKLALFSLAIGYNRPESKARQRLKYADDDAVRNYKLMVALGARAALLSELDRETRELHRDVQPTMPTLEAVRAALGKLNQLMDAARQRGQRTALYLFYSGHGDVHHGEGYVQLRASRLTRSELLKLLRASRADENHVIVDACKSYYLVFERGPGGRRQRARGRFIPVATPVPANTGFLLSTSAAQDSHEWEAFQAGVFSHEVRSALRGAADLDGDGRISYEEVAAFIYTANRTLPNRRFRPQFFVRPQQRAGGAARATLIDLKPLRGRRLVFAPRAWRHLYVEDAVGTRLADLHPGARARLAVIIPRGKLFVRDPSSHREYAIPAGTQPVELSRVAARASTSRARGAAHESFSKLFSRAYDAAALSAYRARPRDTDDDDAAASRGAGFAPWAHRWLRPALGIFALVSLAVGGTFTGLAAHERAGVDARTPNADRQQINRRIDRDNAIAVTGYIVGAVAGAGYLAWTFWPRRRVEVKISAAPTFGGGGARLSVRW
;
A
#
# COMPACT_ATOMS: atom_id res chain seq x y z
N MET A 1 -43.46 -108.30 62.25
CA MET A 1 -43.95 -108.26 60.85
C MET A 1 -43.89 -106.82 60.37
N THR A 2 -43.39 -106.60 59.14
CA THR A 2 -43.48 -105.39 58.28
C THR A 2 -42.85 -104.09 58.82
N ALA A 3 -42.20 -103.19 58.08
CA ALA A 3 -41.64 -103.12 56.73
C ALA A 3 -40.79 -101.82 56.65
N SER A 4 -39.77 -101.81 55.80
CA SER A 4 -39.23 -100.71 54.98
C SER A 4 -39.38 -99.23 55.40
N ALA A 5 -38.26 -98.50 55.47
CA ALA A 5 -37.96 -97.35 54.57
C ALA A 5 -36.61 -96.68 54.92
N ALA A 6 -35.73 -96.53 53.93
CA ALA A 6 -34.54 -95.67 53.98
C ALA A 6 -34.86 -94.26 53.44
N PRO A 7 -34.11 -93.22 53.87
CA PRO A 7 -33.71 -92.14 52.96
C PRO A 7 -32.20 -91.86 53.05
N ARG A 8 -31.47 -92.08 51.95
CA ARG A 8 -31.06 -91.06 50.93
C ARG A 8 -30.04 -90.04 51.45
N ARG A 9 -28.77 -90.31 51.13
CA ARG A 9 -27.65 -89.36 51.12
C ARG A 9 -27.88 -88.33 50.00
N VAL A 10 -27.81 -87.05 50.31
CA VAL A 10 -27.75 -85.94 49.33
C VAL A 10 -26.27 -85.62 49.05
N PRO A 11 -25.84 -85.47 47.79
CA PRO A 11 -24.43 -85.34 47.44
C PRO A 11 -23.94 -83.89 47.52
N VAL A 12 -22.71 -83.76 48.01
CA VAL A 12 -21.85 -82.58 47.98
C VAL A 12 -21.48 -82.28 46.52
N LEU A 13 -22.27 -81.46 45.83
CA LEU A 13 -21.98 -81.10 44.44
C LEU A 13 -22.60 -79.75 44.05
N VAL A 14 -22.44 -78.73 44.90
CA VAL A 14 -22.73 -77.33 44.50
C VAL A 14 -21.62 -76.35 44.91
N ALA A 15 -20.70 -76.72 45.80
CA ALA A 15 -19.66 -75.82 46.28
C ALA A 15 -18.43 -75.65 45.35
N ALA A 16 -18.27 -76.51 44.33
CA ALA A 16 -17.05 -76.50 43.50
C ALA A 16 -17.13 -75.62 42.24
N GLN A 17 -18.33 -75.19 41.80
CA GLN A 17 -18.47 -74.38 40.57
C GLN A 17 -18.36 -72.86 40.79
N GLN A 18 -18.52 -72.37 42.02
CA GLN A 18 -18.42 -70.93 42.31
C GLN A 18 -16.98 -70.44 42.58
N LEU A 19 -16.04 -71.34 42.88
CA LEU A 19 -14.65 -70.97 43.16
C LEU A 19 -13.80 -70.83 41.88
N ALA A 20 -14.16 -71.51 40.78
CA ALA A 20 -13.43 -71.44 39.52
C ALA A 20 -13.68 -70.13 38.76
N LEU A 21 -14.82 -69.47 38.98
CA LEU A 21 -15.14 -68.19 38.33
C LEU A 21 -14.47 -66.98 39.02
N LEU A 22 -14.10 -67.11 40.30
CA LEU A 22 -13.42 -66.03 41.04
C LEU A 22 -11.89 -66.02 40.81
N LEU A 23 -11.28 -67.16 40.46
CA LEU A 23 -9.84 -67.24 40.19
C LEU A 23 -9.44 -66.77 38.77
N LEU A 24 -10.38 -66.67 37.82
CA LEU A 24 -10.09 -66.10 36.49
C LEU A 24 -10.01 -64.56 36.47
N LEU A 25 -10.39 -63.89 37.56
CA LEU A 25 -10.37 -62.43 37.70
C LEU A 25 -9.09 -61.88 38.37
N LEU A 26 -8.14 -62.76 38.72
CA LEU A 26 -6.86 -62.40 39.38
C LEU A 26 -5.62 -62.64 38.52
N LEU A 27 -5.77 -62.78 37.19
CA LEU A 27 -4.63 -62.69 36.29
C LEU A 27 -4.16 -61.22 36.25
N PRO A 28 -2.89 -60.91 36.59
CA PRO A 28 -2.38 -59.56 36.48
C PRO A 28 -2.43 -59.17 35.00
N ALA A 29 -3.29 -58.22 34.67
CA ALA A 29 -3.27 -57.59 33.36
C ALA A 29 -1.85 -57.05 33.14
N ARG A 30 -1.08 -57.69 32.24
CA ARG A 30 0.16 -57.11 31.74
C ARG A 30 -0.20 -55.74 31.21
N ALA A 31 0.19 -54.70 31.94
CA ALA A 31 0.06 -53.32 31.52
C ALA A 31 0.78 -53.19 30.18
N ARG A 32 0.01 -53.25 29.10
CA ARG A 32 0.50 -53.01 27.75
C ARG A 32 0.90 -51.54 27.77
N ALA A 33 2.19 -51.28 27.87
CA ALA A 33 2.73 -49.93 27.82
C ALA A 33 2.09 -49.25 26.61
N ALA A 34 1.25 -48.25 26.89
CA ALA A 34 0.67 -47.44 25.83
C ALA A 34 1.85 -46.90 25.01
N PRO A 35 1.84 -47.02 23.67
CA PRO A 35 2.89 -46.41 22.87
C PRO A 35 2.95 -44.94 23.27
N ALA A 36 4.13 -44.51 23.72
CA ALA A 36 4.37 -43.12 24.09
C ALA A 36 3.83 -42.24 22.96
N ALA A 37 2.83 -41.41 23.27
CA ALA A 37 2.33 -40.44 22.32
C ALA A 37 3.56 -39.70 21.76
N PRO A 38 3.74 -39.61 20.43
CA PRO A 38 4.88 -38.92 19.87
C PRO A 38 4.94 -37.54 20.50
N ALA A 39 6.06 -37.23 21.17
CA ALA A 39 6.29 -35.94 21.77
C ALA A 39 5.91 -34.89 20.73
N ALA A 40 4.89 -34.07 21.03
CA ALA A 40 4.39 -33.06 20.11
C ALA A 40 5.61 -32.25 19.64
N SER A 41 6.00 -32.46 18.37
CA SER A 41 7.15 -31.79 17.79
C SER A 41 6.94 -30.30 17.99
N ALA A 42 7.75 -29.69 18.85
CA ALA A 42 7.62 -28.28 19.15
C ALA A 42 7.68 -27.52 17.83
N ALA A 43 6.62 -26.79 17.49
CA ALA A 43 6.53 -26.09 16.23
C ALA A 43 7.82 -25.28 15.99
N PRO A 44 8.44 -25.40 14.80
CA PRO A 44 9.76 -24.83 14.57
C PRO A 44 9.76 -23.32 14.83
N LYS A 45 10.74 -22.85 15.60
CA LYS A 45 10.88 -21.43 15.97
C LYS A 45 11.00 -20.58 14.70
N LEU A 46 10.28 -19.46 14.66
CA LEU A 46 10.33 -18.50 13.54
C LEU A 46 11.49 -17.52 13.71
N ALA A 47 12.33 -17.37 12.69
CA ALA A 47 13.36 -16.36 12.57
C ALA A 47 12.92 -15.26 11.60
N LEU A 48 12.91 -14.01 12.08
CA LEU A 48 12.47 -12.84 11.32
C LEU A 48 13.64 -12.16 10.60
N PHE A 49 13.38 -11.76 9.37
CA PHE A 49 14.30 -11.01 8.53
C PHE A 49 13.58 -9.83 7.91
N SER A 50 14.27 -8.71 7.71
CA SER A 50 13.65 -7.53 7.10
C SER A 50 14.58 -6.77 6.17
N LEU A 51 14.02 -6.25 5.10
CA LEU A 51 14.64 -5.29 4.20
C LEU A 51 13.72 -4.07 4.12
N ALA A 52 14.12 -2.94 4.71
CA ALA A 52 13.37 -1.70 4.66
C ALA A 52 14.03 -0.72 3.70
N ILE A 53 13.25 -0.21 2.73
CA ILE A 53 13.73 0.66 1.66
C ILE A 53 12.90 1.95 1.66
N GLY A 54 13.55 3.10 1.66
CA GLY A 54 12.90 4.42 1.62
C GLY A 54 13.59 5.37 0.67
N TYR A 55 12.84 6.00 -0.25
CA TYR A 55 13.43 6.96 -1.17
C TYR A 55 12.48 8.11 -1.54
N ASN A 56 12.89 9.33 -1.16
CA ASN A 56 12.04 10.52 -1.25
C ASN A 56 12.03 11.18 -2.62
N ARG A 57 13.03 10.93 -3.47
CA ARG A 57 13.19 11.70 -4.72
C ARG A 57 12.37 11.09 -5.86
N PRO A 58 11.65 11.92 -6.63
CA PRO A 58 10.93 11.46 -7.81
C PRO A 58 11.89 11.24 -8.98
N GLU A 59 11.38 10.65 -10.06
CA GLU A 59 12.13 10.54 -11.31
C GLU A 59 12.37 11.89 -11.97
N SER A 60 11.29 12.64 -12.09
CA SER A 60 11.25 13.90 -12.81
C SER A 60 11.31 15.02 -11.79
N LYS A 61 12.14 16.03 -12.08
CA LYS A 61 12.22 17.26 -11.30
C LYS A 61 10.90 18.04 -11.24
N ALA A 62 9.94 17.74 -12.14
CA ALA A 62 8.61 18.35 -12.14
C ALA A 62 7.69 17.81 -11.04
N ARG A 63 8.01 16.65 -10.44
CA ARG A 63 7.23 16.11 -9.32
C ARG A 63 7.85 16.58 -8.00
N GLN A 64 7.01 16.82 -7.00
CA GLN A 64 7.47 17.19 -5.67
C GLN A 64 8.18 16.00 -5.01
N ARG A 65 9.24 16.32 -4.27
CA ARG A 65 9.94 15.37 -3.38
C ARG A 65 9.04 15.00 -2.20
N LEU A 66 8.98 13.70 -1.88
CA LEU A 66 8.34 13.20 -0.67
C LEU A 66 9.09 13.66 0.58
N LYS A 67 8.38 13.78 1.69
CA LYS A 67 8.96 14.19 2.97
C LYS A 67 9.33 13.01 3.88
N TYR A 68 8.57 11.92 3.85
CA TYR A 68 8.61 10.92 4.93
C TYR A 68 8.87 9.48 4.48
N ALA A 69 9.21 9.25 3.22
CA ALA A 69 9.50 7.90 2.75
C ALA A 69 10.78 7.29 3.37
N ASP A 70 11.77 8.12 3.71
CA ASP A 70 12.94 7.76 4.50
C ASP A 70 12.61 7.56 5.99
N ASP A 71 11.79 8.43 6.60
CA ASP A 71 11.22 8.20 7.95
C ASP A 71 10.53 6.84 8.05
N ASP A 72 9.65 6.54 7.09
CA ASP A 72 8.89 5.30 7.07
C ASP A 72 9.81 4.07 6.98
N ALA A 73 10.87 4.13 6.17
CA ALA A 73 11.88 3.07 6.11
C ALA A 73 12.61 2.89 7.44
N VAL A 74 13.04 3.98 8.09
CA VAL A 74 13.69 3.92 9.41
C VAL A 74 12.75 3.33 10.46
N ARG A 75 11.49 3.77 10.48
CA ARG A 75 10.49 3.31 11.46
C ARG A 75 10.12 1.85 11.27
N ASN A 76 9.98 1.40 10.02
CA ASN A 76 9.78 -0.03 9.70
C ASN A 76 11.00 -0.86 10.12
N TYR A 77 12.21 -0.39 9.82
CA TYR A 77 13.46 -1.04 10.27
C TYR A 77 13.51 -1.17 11.80
N LYS A 78 13.29 -0.08 12.54
CA LYS A 78 13.32 -0.09 14.01
C LYS A 78 12.23 -0.99 14.61
N LEU A 79 11.04 -1.01 14.03
CA LEU A 79 9.97 -1.93 14.43
C LEU A 79 10.43 -3.38 14.28
N MET A 80 10.94 -3.76 13.11
CA MET A 80 11.37 -5.14 12.87
C MET A 80 12.55 -5.55 13.75
N VAL A 81 13.52 -4.65 13.99
CA VAL A 81 14.60 -4.88 14.96
C VAL A 81 14.05 -5.08 16.37
N ALA A 82 13.09 -4.26 16.81
CA ALA A 82 12.45 -4.40 18.12
C ALA A 82 11.67 -5.72 18.25
N LEU A 83 11.17 -6.26 17.14
CA LEU A 83 10.54 -7.57 17.04
C LEU A 83 11.56 -8.73 16.94
N GLY A 84 12.86 -8.44 16.94
CA GLY A 84 13.93 -9.43 16.91
C GLY A 84 14.38 -9.84 15.50
N ALA A 85 14.01 -9.09 14.47
CA ALA A 85 14.43 -9.39 13.10
C ALA A 85 15.89 -9.02 12.85
N ARG A 86 16.57 -9.83 12.04
CA ARG A 86 17.80 -9.42 11.35
C ARG A 86 17.41 -8.53 10.18
N ALA A 87 17.70 -7.24 10.28
CA ALA A 87 17.17 -6.24 9.36
C ALA A 87 18.27 -5.46 8.62
N ALA A 88 17.99 -5.10 7.36
CA ALA A 88 18.77 -4.17 6.56
C ALA A 88 17.95 -2.92 6.25
N LEU A 89 18.58 -1.74 6.29
CA LEU A 89 17.96 -0.46 5.99
C LEU A 89 18.68 0.21 4.81
N LEU A 90 17.91 0.52 3.77
CA LEU A 90 18.39 1.16 2.55
C LEU A 90 17.62 2.46 2.34
N SER A 91 18.27 3.61 2.54
CA SER A 91 17.61 4.90 2.37
C SER A 91 18.60 6.04 2.19
N GLU A 92 18.19 7.07 1.45
CA GLU A 92 18.85 8.37 1.42
C GLU A 92 18.12 9.30 2.38
N LEU A 93 18.54 9.28 3.65
CA LEU A 93 17.93 10.12 4.68
C LEU A 93 18.09 11.60 4.31
N ASP A 94 17.11 12.42 4.66
CA ASP A 94 17.36 13.86 4.74
C ASP A 94 17.86 14.30 6.11
N ARG A 95 17.95 15.62 6.27
CA ARG A 95 18.54 16.25 7.45
C ARG A 95 17.70 15.96 8.69
N GLU A 96 16.39 16.12 8.60
CA GLU A 96 15.47 15.94 9.74
C GLU A 96 15.49 14.48 10.20
N THR A 97 15.38 13.53 9.26
CA THR A 97 15.45 12.10 9.56
C THR A 97 16.79 11.69 10.18
N ARG A 98 17.92 12.23 9.69
CA ARG A 98 19.25 12.00 10.29
C ARG A 98 19.37 12.55 11.70
N GLU A 99 18.83 13.74 11.94
CA GLU A 99 18.91 14.40 13.24
C GLU A 99 18.10 13.63 14.29
N LEU A 100 16.93 13.10 13.92
CA LEU A 100 16.05 12.30 14.77
C LEU A 100 16.55 10.86 14.98
N HIS A 101 17.23 10.28 14.00
CA HIS A 101 17.64 8.88 14.00
C HIS A 101 19.16 8.71 13.84
N ARG A 102 19.94 9.32 14.75
CA ARG A 102 21.41 9.25 14.76
C ARG A 102 21.98 7.85 15.01
N ASP A 103 21.14 6.95 15.52
CA ASP A 103 21.47 5.56 15.84
C ASP A 103 21.44 4.62 14.63
N VAL A 104 20.96 5.07 13.46
CA VAL A 104 20.89 4.25 12.25
C VAL A 104 21.85 4.75 11.17
N GLN A 105 22.48 3.80 10.46
CA GLN A 105 23.36 4.08 9.33
C GLN A 105 22.84 3.30 8.10
N PRO A 106 22.00 3.92 7.26
CA PRO A 106 21.46 3.25 6.09
C PRO A 106 22.47 3.13 4.96
N THR A 107 22.31 2.11 4.14
CA THR A 107 22.98 2.03 2.83
C THR A 107 22.18 2.83 1.80
N MET A 108 22.83 3.39 0.77
CA MET A 108 22.11 4.08 -0.30
C MET A 108 21.15 3.11 -1.02
N PRO A 109 19.91 3.53 -1.37
CA PRO A 109 18.90 2.64 -1.92
C PRO A 109 19.11 2.47 -3.43
N THR A 110 20.20 1.82 -3.84
CA THR A 110 20.45 1.44 -5.25
C THR A 110 19.97 0.02 -5.49
N LEU A 111 19.70 -0.33 -6.76
CA LEU A 111 19.31 -1.70 -7.11
C LEU A 111 20.40 -2.73 -6.74
N GLU A 112 21.67 -2.35 -6.88
CA GLU A 112 22.80 -3.17 -6.43
C GLU A 112 22.79 -3.40 -4.91
N ALA A 113 22.58 -2.33 -4.11
CA ALA A 113 22.48 -2.45 -2.67
C ALA A 113 21.30 -3.33 -2.24
N VAL A 114 20.16 -3.24 -2.95
CA VAL A 114 18.99 -4.12 -2.71
C VAL A 114 19.37 -5.58 -2.94
N ARG A 115 20.03 -5.91 -4.06
CA ARG A 115 20.51 -7.28 -4.34
C ARG A 115 21.50 -7.76 -3.29
N ALA A 116 22.48 -6.92 -2.94
CA ALA A 116 23.51 -7.26 -1.96
C ALA A 116 22.91 -7.49 -0.56
N ALA A 117 21.97 -6.64 -0.14
CA ALA A 117 21.28 -6.79 1.14
C ALA A 117 20.45 -8.08 1.17
N LEU A 118 19.68 -8.38 0.10
CA LEU A 118 18.95 -9.65 0.02
C LEU A 118 19.89 -10.86 0.02
N GLY A 119 21.03 -10.79 -0.67
CA GLY A 119 22.06 -11.84 -0.65
C GLY A 119 22.59 -12.13 0.76
N LYS A 120 22.89 -11.09 1.54
CA LYS A 120 23.30 -11.22 2.95
C LYS A 120 22.18 -11.82 3.81
N LEU A 121 20.95 -11.35 3.64
CA LEU A 121 19.80 -11.89 4.37
C LEU A 121 19.55 -13.36 4.00
N ASN A 122 19.72 -13.74 2.74
CA ASN A 122 19.61 -15.12 2.27
C ASN A 122 20.61 -16.04 2.96
N GLN A 123 21.88 -15.64 3.09
CA GLN A 123 22.88 -16.41 3.83
C GLN A 123 22.46 -16.63 5.29
N LEU A 124 21.93 -15.59 5.94
CA LEU A 124 21.46 -15.69 7.33
C LEU A 124 20.18 -16.52 7.47
N MET A 125 19.32 -16.52 6.45
CA MET A 125 18.13 -17.38 6.36
C MET A 125 18.53 -18.84 6.17
N ASP A 126 19.47 -19.14 5.28
CA ASP A 126 20.00 -20.50 5.09
C ASP A 126 20.59 -21.04 6.41
N ALA A 127 21.39 -20.22 7.12
CA ALA A 127 21.91 -20.58 8.43
C ALA A 127 20.81 -20.79 9.50
N ALA A 128 19.70 -20.04 9.44
CA ALA A 128 18.55 -20.26 10.32
C ALA A 128 17.81 -21.56 10.02
N ARG A 129 17.63 -21.87 8.74
CA ARG A 129 17.01 -23.12 8.28
C ARG A 129 17.84 -24.34 8.67
N GLN A 130 19.17 -24.25 8.59
CA GLN A 130 20.08 -25.29 9.08
C GLN A 130 19.94 -25.55 10.59
N ARG A 131 19.49 -24.56 11.37
CA ARG A 131 19.14 -24.71 12.79
C ARG A 131 17.70 -25.16 13.03
N GLY A 132 17.00 -25.64 12.01
CA GLY A 132 15.60 -26.07 12.09
C GLY A 132 14.60 -24.94 12.32
N GLN A 133 14.98 -23.68 12.06
CA GLN A 133 14.10 -22.53 12.20
C GLN A 133 13.34 -22.29 10.89
N ARG A 134 12.06 -21.89 10.99
CA ARG A 134 11.34 -21.32 9.86
C ARG A 134 11.77 -19.87 9.67
N THR A 135 11.71 -19.37 8.45
CA THR A 135 12.21 -18.04 8.08
C THR A 135 11.12 -17.20 7.42
N ALA A 136 10.95 -15.96 7.88
CA ALA A 136 10.05 -14.99 7.27
C ALA A 136 10.80 -13.70 6.93
N LEU A 137 10.71 -13.28 5.66
CA LEU A 137 11.27 -12.04 5.16
C LEU A 137 10.17 -10.99 5.00
N TYR A 138 10.37 -9.81 5.59
CA TYR A 138 9.52 -8.64 5.41
C TYR A 138 10.25 -7.58 4.57
N LEU A 139 9.77 -7.36 3.35
CA LEU A 139 10.25 -6.32 2.47
C LEU A 139 9.31 -5.11 2.57
N PHE A 140 9.81 -4.01 3.12
CA PHE A 140 9.11 -2.73 3.17
C PHE A 140 9.67 -1.78 2.12
N TYR A 141 8.79 -1.13 1.37
CA TYR A 141 9.16 -0.03 0.49
C TYR A 141 8.25 1.17 0.71
N SER A 142 8.84 2.35 0.89
CA SER A 142 8.13 3.63 0.89
C SER A 142 8.80 4.58 -0.11
N GLY A 143 8.01 5.23 -0.98
CA GLY A 143 8.55 6.15 -1.97
C GLY A 143 7.66 6.35 -3.19
N HIS A 144 8.23 6.89 -4.27
CA HIS A 144 7.49 7.09 -5.51
C HIS A 144 7.34 5.80 -6.31
N GLY A 145 6.13 5.54 -6.79
CA GLY A 145 5.83 4.52 -7.79
C GLY A 145 5.19 5.10 -9.04
N ASP A 146 5.40 4.42 -10.17
CA ASP A 146 4.69 4.69 -11.42
C ASP A 146 4.65 3.45 -12.33
N VAL A 147 4.09 3.60 -13.53
CA VAL A 147 4.00 2.56 -14.55
C VAL A 147 4.66 3.05 -15.84
N HIS A 148 5.55 2.25 -16.40
CA HIS A 148 6.19 2.49 -17.69
C HIS A 148 5.99 1.26 -18.59
N HIS A 149 5.50 1.46 -19.82
CA HIS A 149 5.19 0.39 -20.78
C HIS A 149 4.36 -0.79 -20.20
N GLY A 150 3.42 -0.52 -19.29
CA GLY A 150 2.56 -1.55 -18.68
C GLY A 150 3.22 -2.31 -17.52
N GLU A 151 4.45 -1.97 -17.16
CA GLU A 151 5.16 -2.50 -16.00
C GLU A 151 5.20 -1.44 -14.89
N GLY A 152 4.73 -1.79 -13.69
CA GLY A 152 4.91 -0.94 -12.52
C GLY A 152 6.33 -1.01 -11.98
N TYR A 153 6.77 0.11 -11.43
CA TYR A 153 8.07 0.23 -10.79
C TYR A 153 8.00 1.21 -9.63
N VAL A 154 9.00 1.12 -8.75
CA VAL A 154 9.24 2.10 -7.70
C VAL A 154 10.63 2.68 -7.80
N GLN A 155 10.81 3.89 -7.27
CA GLN A 155 12.05 4.64 -7.43
C GLN A 155 13.12 4.20 -6.44
N LEU A 156 14.32 4.02 -6.99
CA LEU A 156 15.55 3.84 -6.26
C LEU A 156 16.50 4.98 -6.63
N ARG A 157 17.60 5.10 -5.91
CA ARG A 157 18.65 6.02 -6.31
C ARG A 157 19.20 5.60 -7.67
N ALA A 158 19.16 6.55 -8.62
CA ALA A 158 19.66 6.43 -9.99
C ALA A 158 19.06 5.29 -10.84
N SER A 159 18.01 4.61 -10.35
CA SER A 159 17.44 3.45 -11.03
C SER A 159 15.99 3.20 -10.60
N ARG A 160 15.34 2.24 -11.24
CA ARG A 160 13.99 1.77 -10.89
C ARG A 160 14.07 0.35 -10.36
N LEU A 161 13.29 0.03 -9.33
CA LEU A 161 12.94 -1.36 -9.01
C LEU A 161 11.64 -1.70 -9.74
N THR A 162 11.75 -2.41 -10.86
CA THR A 162 10.59 -2.81 -11.67
C THR A 162 9.91 -4.06 -11.11
N ARG A 163 8.68 -4.35 -11.55
CA ARG A 163 7.99 -5.61 -11.25
C ARG A 163 8.86 -6.83 -11.56
N SER A 164 9.48 -6.86 -12.73
CA SER A 164 10.31 -7.99 -13.16
C SER A 164 11.50 -8.19 -12.22
N GLU A 165 12.14 -7.10 -11.80
CA GLU A 165 13.25 -7.15 -10.84
C GLU A 165 12.78 -7.58 -9.45
N LEU A 166 11.65 -7.06 -8.96
CA LEU A 166 11.06 -7.50 -7.69
C LEU A 166 10.75 -9.00 -7.73
N LEU A 167 10.13 -9.50 -8.80
CA LEU A 167 9.81 -10.93 -8.91
C LEU A 167 11.08 -11.81 -8.98
N LYS A 168 12.16 -11.34 -9.62
CA LYS A 168 13.47 -12.02 -9.57
C LYS A 168 14.01 -12.09 -8.14
N LEU A 169 13.97 -10.97 -7.40
CA LEU A 169 14.40 -10.93 -5.99
C LEU A 169 13.58 -11.90 -5.13
N LEU A 170 12.25 -11.92 -5.28
CA LEU A 170 11.36 -12.80 -4.51
C LEU A 170 11.59 -14.28 -4.80
N ARG A 171 11.88 -14.65 -6.07
CA ARG A 171 12.25 -16.03 -6.44
C ARG A 171 13.61 -16.44 -5.87
N ALA A 172 14.54 -15.50 -5.74
CA ALA A 172 15.85 -15.74 -5.15
C ALA A 172 15.83 -15.74 -3.62
N SER A 173 14.73 -15.35 -2.98
CA SER A 173 14.60 -15.33 -1.51
C SER A 173 14.68 -16.75 -0.94
N ARG A 174 15.49 -16.93 0.11
CA ARG A 174 15.59 -18.19 0.86
C ARG A 174 14.54 -18.33 1.97
N ALA A 175 13.64 -17.35 2.10
CA ALA A 175 12.60 -17.36 3.12
C ALA A 175 11.53 -18.42 2.87
N ASP A 176 11.03 -19.03 3.94
CA ASP A 176 9.83 -19.87 3.89
C ASP A 176 8.57 -19.03 3.65
N GLU A 177 8.58 -17.77 4.06
CA GLU A 177 7.51 -16.79 3.87
C GLU A 177 8.08 -15.44 3.46
N ASN A 178 7.53 -14.83 2.40
CA ASN A 178 7.83 -13.46 2.02
C ASN A 178 6.58 -12.59 2.25
N HIS A 179 6.76 -11.46 2.93
CA HIS A 179 5.74 -10.43 3.15
C HIS A 179 6.22 -9.14 2.49
N VAL A 180 5.51 -8.69 1.46
CA VAL A 180 5.88 -7.49 0.70
C VAL A 180 4.88 -6.38 1.03
N ILE A 181 5.37 -5.32 1.66
CA ILE A 181 4.58 -4.16 2.07
C ILE A 181 5.09 -2.93 1.32
N VAL A 182 4.23 -2.31 0.51
CA VAL A 182 4.63 -1.19 -0.37
C VAL A 182 3.70 -0.01 -0.21
N ASP A 183 4.25 1.11 0.24
CA ASP A 183 3.58 2.41 0.26
C ASP A 183 4.11 3.30 -0.87
N ALA A 184 3.50 3.15 -2.04
CA ALA A 184 3.84 3.93 -3.23
C ALA A 184 2.62 4.06 -4.14
N CYS A 185 2.50 5.20 -4.83
CA CYS A 185 1.46 5.38 -5.85
C CYS A 185 1.52 4.26 -6.90
N LYS A 186 0.35 3.75 -7.32
CA LYS A 186 0.26 2.69 -8.34
C LYS A 186 1.01 1.38 -7.99
N SER A 187 1.29 1.11 -6.71
CA SER A 187 2.07 -0.06 -6.30
C SER A 187 1.42 -1.41 -6.66
N TYR A 188 0.10 -1.45 -6.91
CA TYR A 188 -0.55 -2.62 -7.49
C TYR A 188 0.15 -3.14 -8.76
N TYR A 189 0.55 -2.22 -9.64
CA TYR A 189 1.21 -2.57 -10.90
C TYR A 189 2.68 -2.99 -10.74
N LEU A 190 3.28 -2.75 -9.56
CA LEU A 190 4.60 -3.29 -9.19
C LEU A 190 4.54 -4.81 -9.03
N VAL A 191 3.37 -5.39 -8.78
CA VAL A 191 3.20 -6.83 -8.52
C VAL A 191 2.35 -7.51 -9.59
N PHE A 192 1.31 -6.83 -10.08
CA PHE A 192 0.36 -7.39 -11.04
C PHE A 192 0.40 -6.66 -12.39
N GLU A 193 0.01 -7.37 -13.45
CA GLU A 193 -0.10 -6.79 -14.77
C GLU A 193 -1.32 -5.88 -14.91
N ARG A 194 -1.18 -4.87 -15.75
CA ARG A 194 -2.34 -4.10 -16.20
C ARG A 194 -3.08 -4.95 -17.23
N GLY A 195 -4.31 -5.35 -16.91
CA GLY A 195 -5.17 -6.07 -17.86
C GLY A 195 -5.40 -5.29 -19.16
N PRO A 196 -5.70 -5.98 -20.28
CA PRO A 196 -5.91 -5.36 -21.58
C PRO A 196 -7.08 -4.37 -21.48
N GLY A 197 -6.79 -3.08 -21.61
CA GLY A 197 -7.77 -2.01 -21.50
C GLY A 197 -8.75 -2.02 -22.68
N GLY A 198 -10.00 -2.35 -22.41
CA GLY A 198 -11.14 -2.26 -23.32
C GLY A 198 -12.43 -2.46 -22.52
N ARG A 199 -13.56 -1.89 -22.96
CA ARG A 199 -14.87 -1.88 -22.27
C ARG A 199 -15.17 -3.17 -21.49
N ARG A 200 -15.78 -3.04 -20.30
CA ARG A 200 -16.27 -4.18 -19.48
C ARG A 200 -17.02 -5.18 -20.37
N GLN A 201 -16.38 -6.30 -20.68
CA GLN A 201 -17.11 -7.54 -20.85
C GLN A 201 -17.19 -8.17 -19.47
N ARG A 202 -18.40 -8.54 -19.05
CA ARG A 202 -18.63 -9.42 -17.91
C ARG A 202 -17.90 -10.71 -18.20
N ALA A 203 -16.66 -10.84 -17.72
CA ALA A 203 -15.90 -12.06 -17.84
C ALA A 203 -16.42 -13.05 -16.79
N ARG A 204 -17.46 -13.78 -17.15
CA ARG A 204 -17.63 -15.14 -16.63
C ARG A 204 -16.47 -15.97 -17.17
N GLY A 205 -15.46 -16.17 -16.33
CA GLY A 205 -14.44 -17.21 -16.52
C GLY A 205 -13.21 -16.82 -17.35
N ARG A 206 -12.08 -17.29 -16.83
CA ARG A 206 -10.79 -17.60 -17.48
C ARG A 206 -9.73 -16.49 -17.61
N PHE A 207 -8.78 -16.58 -16.66
CA PHE A 207 -7.33 -16.32 -16.72
C PHE A 207 -6.82 -15.25 -17.72
N ILE A 208 -6.40 -14.10 -17.16
CA ILE A 208 -5.39 -13.23 -17.79
C ILE A 208 -4.03 -13.91 -17.55
N PRO A 209 -3.24 -14.24 -18.58
CA PRO A 209 -1.93 -14.85 -18.42
C PRO A 209 -0.99 -13.86 -17.71
N VAL A 210 -0.53 -14.24 -16.52
CA VAL A 210 0.59 -13.58 -15.84
C VAL A 210 1.86 -14.03 -16.58
N ALA A 211 2.62 -13.12 -17.20
CA ALA A 211 3.84 -13.54 -17.91
C ALA A 211 4.91 -14.12 -16.97
N THR A 212 4.82 -13.88 -15.65
CA THR A 212 5.60 -14.65 -14.68
C THR A 212 4.88 -14.80 -13.33
N PRO A 213 4.50 -16.02 -12.92
CA PRO A 213 3.75 -16.22 -11.68
C PRO A 213 4.54 -15.72 -10.46
N VAL A 214 3.81 -15.11 -9.54
CA VAL A 214 4.34 -14.66 -8.25
C VAL A 214 4.62 -15.89 -7.38
N PRO A 215 5.75 -15.96 -6.64
CA PRO A 215 6.03 -17.11 -5.79
C PRO A 215 4.92 -17.37 -4.77
N ALA A 216 4.51 -18.63 -4.63
CA ALA A 216 3.38 -19.03 -3.78
C ALA A 216 3.58 -18.68 -2.29
N ASN A 217 4.83 -18.66 -1.83
CA ASN A 217 5.20 -18.27 -0.47
C ASN A 217 5.18 -16.76 -0.21
N THR A 218 4.70 -15.93 -1.16
CA THR A 218 4.72 -14.47 -1.04
C THR A 218 3.33 -13.88 -0.90
N GLY A 219 3.12 -13.11 0.17
CA GLY A 219 1.95 -12.25 0.33
C GLY A 219 2.29 -10.75 0.24
N PHE A 220 1.27 -9.95 0.00
CA PHE A 220 1.36 -8.54 -0.39
C PHE A 220 0.37 -7.67 0.36
N LEU A 221 0.84 -6.52 0.86
CA LEU A 221 0.05 -5.38 1.33
C LEU A 221 0.51 -4.14 0.55
N LEU A 222 -0.34 -3.61 -0.32
CA LEU A 222 0.03 -2.58 -1.29
C LEU A 222 -0.87 -1.36 -1.14
N SER A 223 -0.30 -0.16 -1.06
CA SER A 223 -1.04 1.11 -1.17
C SER A 223 -1.43 1.35 -2.63
N THR A 224 -2.72 1.33 -2.97
CA THR A 224 -3.20 1.46 -4.36
C THR A 224 -3.63 2.88 -4.74
N SER A 225 -3.39 3.85 -3.86
CA SER A 225 -3.77 5.25 -4.05
C SER A 225 -3.27 5.83 -5.38
N ALA A 226 -4.16 6.61 -6.01
CA ALA A 226 -3.94 7.26 -7.30
C ALA A 226 -2.75 8.22 -7.27
N ALA A 227 -2.10 8.40 -8.43
CA ALA A 227 -0.85 9.16 -8.57
C ALA A 227 -0.90 10.66 -8.24
N GLN A 228 -2.06 11.22 -7.86
CA GLN A 228 -2.20 12.65 -7.61
C GLN A 228 -2.16 13.10 -6.16
N ASP A 229 -2.30 12.22 -5.15
CA ASP A 229 -2.12 12.63 -3.76
C ASP A 229 -1.36 11.53 -3.01
N SER A 230 -0.04 11.67 -2.93
CA SER A 230 0.73 10.94 -1.90
C SER A 230 0.25 11.50 -0.55
N HIS A 231 -0.61 10.78 0.15
CA HIS A 231 -1.15 11.17 1.44
C HIS A 231 -0.08 11.03 2.55
N GLU A 232 1.02 11.77 2.39
CA GLU A 232 2.00 12.03 3.44
C GLU A 232 1.42 13.06 4.39
N TRP A 233 1.26 12.70 5.66
CA TRP A 233 0.60 13.56 6.64
C TRP A 233 1.60 14.01 7.69
N GLU A 234 1.75 15.32 7.84
CA GLU A 234 2.71 15.96 8.75
C GLU A 234 2.53 15.51 10.20
N ALA A 235 1.30 15.24 10.66
CA ALA A 235 1.06 14.79 12.04
C ALA A 235 1.55 13.36 12.35
N PHE A 236 1.70 12.51 11.33
CA PHE A 236 2.33 11.20 11.50
C PHE A 236 3.80 11.23 11.09
N GLN A 237 4.24 12.27 10.37
CA GLN A 237 5.53 12.32 9.69
C GLN A 237 5.79 11.00 8.93
N ALA A 238 4.76 10.55 8.19
CA ALA A 238 4.69 9.24 7.54
C ALA A 238 3.58 9.22 6.49
N GLY A 239 3.64 8.23 5.59
CA GLY A 239 2.47 7.80 4.82
C GLY A 239 1.42 7.18 5.75
N VAL A 240 0.14 7.53 5.55
CA VAL A 240 -0.99 7.01 6.37
C VAL A 240 -1.02 5.48 6.37
N PHE A 241 -0.90 4.87 5.18
CA PHE A 241 -0.89 3.41 5.04
C PHE A 241 0.29 2.77 5.78
N SER A 242 1.50 3.33 5.64
CA SER A 242 2.68 2.86 6.38
C SER A 242 2.48 2.92 7.90
N HIS A 243 1.85 3.99 8.41
CA HIS A 243 1.54 4.12 9.83
C HIS A 243 0.49 3.11 10.32
N GLU A 244 -0.56 2.89 9.53
CA GLU A 244 -1.61 1.92 9.85
C GLU A 244 -1.06 0.49 9.86
N VAL A 245 -0.23 0.12 8.88
CA VAL A 245 0.43 -1.19 8.86
C VAL A 245 1.37 -1.35 10.04
N ARG A 246 2.16 -0.34 10.42
CA ARG A 246 3.00 -0.42 11.63
C ARG A 246 2.17 -0.56 12.90
N SER A 247 1.05 0.15 13.01
CA SER A 247 0.13 0.03 14.13
C SER A 247 -0.42 -1.39 14.23
N ALA A 248 -0.84 -1.96 13.08
CA ALA A 248 -1.30 -3.34 12.97
C ALA A 248 -0.19 -4.31 13.40
N LEU A 249 1.01 -4.23 12.81
CA LEU A 249 2.17 -5.11 13.11
C LEU A 249 2.65 -5.03 14.56
N ARG A 250 2.35 -3.94 15.28
CA ARG A 250 2.62 -3.84 16.72
C ARG A 250 1.59 -4.59 17.57
N GLY A 251 0.43 -4.97 17.03
CA GLY A 251 -0.63 -5.62 17.79
C GLY A 251 -1.99 -4.93 17.68
N ALA A 252 -2.10 -3.73 17.12
CA ALA A 252 -3.37 -2.99 17.13
C ALA A 252 -4.50 -3.66 16.32
N ALA A 253 -4.14 -4.58 15.42
CA ALA A 253 -5.06 -5.34 14.59
C ALA A 253 -5.37 -6.75 15.12
N ASP A 254 -4.80 -7.17 16.26
CA ASP A 254 -5.07 -8.47 16.90
C ASP A 254 -6.49 -8.45 17.49
N LEU A 255 -7.47 -8.88 16.69
CA LEU A 255 -8.88 -8.72 17.02
C LEU A 255 -9.37 -9.83 17.95
N ASP A 256 -8.93 -11.06 17.70
CA ASP A 256 -9.31 -12.24 18.48
C ASP A 256 -8.42 -12.46 19.70
N GLY A 257 -7.31 -11.73 19.82
CA GLY A 257 -6.43 -11.75 20.97
C GLY A 257 -5.51 -12.97 21.02
N ASP A 258 -5.37 -13.70 19.90
CA ASP A 258 -4.52 -14.89 19.84
C ASP A 258 -3.01 -14.57 19.75
N GLY A 259 -2.67 -13.27 19.68
CA GLY A 259 -1.29 -12.80 19.58
C GLY A 259 -0.69 -12.98 18.18
N ARG A 260 -1.51 -13.28 17.17
CA ARG A 260 -1.15 -13.32 15.76
C ARG A 260 -2.03 -12.33 15.03
N ILE A 261 -1.49 -11.80 13.95
CA ILE A 261 -2.22 -10.88 13.10
C ILE A 261 -2.28 -11.50 11.72
N SER A 262 -3.49 -11.76 11.25
CA SER A 262 -3.77 -12.28 9.92
C SER A 262 -3.80 -11.17 8.86
N TYR A 263 -3.69 -11.55 7.58
CA TYR A 263 -3.91 -10.62 6.47
C TYR A 263 -5.32 -10.04 6.47
N GLU A 264 -6.33 -10.83 6.89
CA GLU A 264 -7.71 -10.36 6.98
C GLU A 264 -7.86 -9.29 8.08
N GLU A 265 -7.27 -9.52 9.26
CA GLU A 265 -7.31 -8.57 10.35
C GLU A 265 -6.64 -7.25 10.00
N VAL A 266 -5.45 -7.28 9.39
CA VAL A 266 -4.81 -6.03 8.95
C VAL A 266 -5.67 -5.30 7.93
N ALA A 267 -6.26 -6.04 6.98
CA ALA A 267 -7.11 -5.42 5.98
C ALA A 267 -8.37 -4.81 6.60
N ALA A 268 -9.02 -5.49 7.54
CA ALA A 268 -10.19 -4.99 8.25
C ALA A 268 -9.86 -3.82 9.17
N PHE A 269 -8.68 -3.84 9.81
CA PHE A 269 -8.16 -2.76 10.63
C PHE A 269 -7.93 -1.48 9.81
N ILE A 270 -7.17 -1.56 8.71
CA ILE A 270 -6.91 -0.44 7.78
C ILE A 270 -8.23 0.10 7.22
N TYR A 271 -9.13 -0.78 6.78
CA TYR A 271 -10.45 -0.38 6.28
C TYR A 271 -11.26 0.38 7.33
N THR A 272 -11.22 -0.07 8.59
CA THR A 272 -11.96 0.53 9.70
C THR A 272 -11.38 1.88 10.09
N ALA A 273 -10.05 1.98 10.18
CA ALA A 273 -9.32 3.20 10.52
C ALA A 273 -9.70 4.38 9.60
N ASN A 274 -9.92 4.09 8.32
CA ASN A 274 -10.20 5.10 7.29
C ASN A 274 -11.69 5.37 7.04
N ARG A 275 -12.60 4.60 7.64
CA ARG A 275 -14.02 4.57 7.25
C ARG A 275 -14.77 5.87 7.49
N THR A 276 -14.32 6.64 8.46
CA THR A 276 -14.91 7.89 8.95
C THR A 276 -14.36 9.13 8.27
N LEU A 277 -13.38 8.99 7.38
CA LEU A 277 -12.97 10.09 6.51
C LEU A 277 -14.13 10.43 5.56
N PRO A 278 -14.67 11.66 5.59
CA PRO A 278 -15.86 12.01 4.82
C PRO A 278 -15.59 11.99 3.31
N ASN A 279 -14.44 12.51 2.89
CA ASN A 279 -14.05 12.51 1.49
C ASN A 279 -13.38 11.18 1.11
N ARG A 280 -14.02 10.42 0.22
CA ARG A 280 -13.49 9.16 -0.32
C ARG A 280 -12.14 9.32 -1.01
N ARG A 281 -11.83 10.51 -1.56
CA ARG A 281 -10.53 10.79 -2.19
C ARG A 281 -9.36 10.74 -1.22
N PHE A 282 -9.60 11.01 0.07
CA PHE A 282 -8.58 11.00 1.11
C PHE A 282 -8.52 9.66 1.85
N ARG A 283 -9.37 8.69 1.51
CA ARG A 283 -9.30 7.34 2.05
C ARG A 283 -8.19 6.59 1.32
N PRO A 284 -7.11 6.17 1.99
CA PRO A 284 -6.12 5.28 1.43
C PRO A 284 -6.81 4.06 0.81
N GLN A 285 -6.52 3.83 -0.47
CA GLN A 285 -6.87 2.58 -1.11
C GLN A 285 -5.73 1.60 -0.92
N PHE A 286 -6.06 0.33 -0.70
CA PHE A 286 -5.06 -0.69 -0.44
C PHE A 286 -5.50 -2.04 -1.00
N PHE A 287 -4.52 -2.86 -1.31
CA PHE A 287 -4.69 -4.21 -1.81
C PHE A 287 -3.98 -5.19 -0.90
N VAL A 288 -4.65 -6.28 -0.57
CA VAL A 288 -4.13 -7.32 0.31
C VAL A 288 -4.26 -8.67 -0.38
N ARG A 289 -3.15 -9.39 -0.51
CA ARG A 289 -3.16 -10.78 -1.00
C ARG A 289 -2.26 -11.64 -0.12
N PRO A 290 -2.80 -12.59 0.64
CA PRO A 290 -1.98 -13.50 1.42
C PRO A 290 -1.17 -14.45 0.54
N GLN A 291 -0.14 -15.05 1.12
CA GLN A 291 0.61 -16.15 0.52
C GLN A 291 -0.31 -17.37 0.25
N GLN A 292 -0.04 -18.09 -0.84
CA GLN A 292 -0.79 -19.29 -1.22
C GLN A 292 -0.26 -20.50 -0.43
N ARG A 293 -0.84 -20.75 0.76
CA ARG A 293 -0.53 -21.93 1.60
C ARG A 293 -1.67 -22.96 1.57
N ALA A 294 -1.30 -24.23 1.78
CA ALA A 294 -2.25 -25.26 2.19
C ALA A 294 -2.92 -24.84 3.51
N GLY A 295 -4.24 -24.65 3.51
CA GLY A 295 -5.02 -24.14 4.65
C GLY A 295 -5.87 -22.89 4.37
N GLY A 296 -5.70 -22.25 3.21
CA GLY A 296 -6.57 -21.17 2.71
C GLY A 296 -6.16 -19.76 3.16
N ALA A 297 -6.60 -18.76 2.38
CA ALA A 297 -6.24 -17.34 2.54
C ALA A 297 -6.65 -16.72 3.89
N ALA A 298 -7.74 -17.20 4.49
CA ALA A 298 -8.30 -16.66 5.74
C ALA A 298 -7.44 -16.93 6.99
N ARG A 299 -6.50 -17.89 6.92
CA ARG A 299 -5.60 -18.25 8.04
C ARG A 299 -4.15 -17.85 7.79
N ALA A 300 -3.88 -17.10 6.72
CA ALA A 300 -2.53 -16.61 6.46
C ALA A 300 -2.17 -15.57 7.52
N THR A 301 -1.23 -15.92 8.39
CA THR A 301 -0.66 -15.00 9.37
C THR A 301 0.30 -14.04 8.67
N LEU A 302 0.13 -12.74 8.92
CA LEU A 302 1.08 -11.71 8.53
C LEU A 302 2.23 -11.64 9.54
N ILE A 303 1.93 -11.72 10.84
CA ILE A 303 2.95 -11.77 11.89
C ILE A 303 2.43 -12.52 13.13
N ASP A 304 3.29 -13.34 13.74
CA ASP A 304 3.02 -14.00 15.03
C ASP A 304 3.82 -13.27 16.12
N LEU A 305 3.14 -12.58 17.04
CA LEU A 305 3.74 -11.79 18.11
C LEU A 305 4.03 -12.62 19.37
N LYS A 306 3.54 -13.86 19.46
CA LYS A 306 3.77 -14.74 20.62
C LYS A 306 5.24 -15.08 20.84
N PRO A 307 6.03 -15.51 19.83
CA PRO A 307 7.44 -15.84 20.04
C PRO A 307 8.32 -14.59 20.20
N LEU A 308 7.78 -13.40 19.92
CA LEU A 308 8.56 -12.18 19.83
C LEU A 308 8.77 -11.57 21.21
N ARG A 309 10.03 -11.26 21.52
CA ARG A 309 10.42 -10.63 22.77
C ARG A 309 10.17 -9.14 22.63
N GLY A 310 9.16 -8.61 23.31
CA GLY A 310 8.86 -7.18 23.30
C GLY A 310 8.13 -6.77 24.57
N ARG A 311 8.40 -5.55 25.02
CA ARG A 311 7.61 -4.94 26.10
C ARG A 311 6.19 -4.72 25.57
N ARG A 312 5.18 -5.04 26.38
CA ARG A 312 3.77 -4.95 25.99
C ARG A 312 3.05 -3.84 26.73
N LEU A 313 2.26 -3.05 26.00
CA LEU A 313 1.22 -2.20 26.56
C LEU A 313 -0.12 -2.92 26.39
N VAL A 314 -0.79 -3.20 27.50
CA VAL A 314 -2.03 -3.98 27.55
C VAL A 314 -3.21 -3.06 27.81
N PHE A 315 -4.23 -3.18 26.98
CA PHE A 315 -5.51 -2.50 27.11
C PHE A 315 -6.53 -3.52 27.59
N ALA A 316 -6.99 -3.36 28.83
CA ALA A 316 -8.04 -4.22 29.39
C ALA A 316 -9.40 -3.94 28.73
N PRO A 317 -10.34 -4.89 28.73
CA PRO A 317 -11.70 -4.66 28.24
C PRO A 317 -12.36 -3.44 28.91
N ARG A 318 -12.56 -2.39 28.11
CA ARG A 318 -13.18 -1.12 28.49
C ARG A 318 -13.59 -0.41 27.21
N ALA A 319 -14.60 0.46 27.28
CA ALA A 319 -14.93 1.41 26.22
C ALA A 319 -13.84 2.49 26.05
N TRP A 320 -12.67 2.05 25.58
CA TRP A 320 -11.62 2.94 25.10
C TRP A 320 -12.12 3.71 23.88
N ARG A 321 -11.56 4.90 23.69
CA ARG A 321 -11.74 5.69 22.47
C ARG A 321 -10.52 5.48 21.58
N HIS A 322 -10.42 6.29 20.53
CA HIS A 322 -9.17 6.44 19.80
C HIS A 322 -8.04 6.83 20.77
N LEU A 323 -6.98 6.04 20.77
CA LEU A 323 -5.76 6.26 21.51
C LEU A 323 -4.58 6.19 20.54
N TYR A 324 -3.52 6.92 20.87
CA TYR A 324 -2.25 6.75 20.18
C TYR A 324 -1.09 6.71 21.16
N VAL A 325 -0.03 6.00 20.77
CA VAL A 325 1.20 5.84 21.52
C VAL A 325 2.27 6.70 20.88
N GLU A 326 2.93 7.54 21.67
CA GLU A 326 3.98 8.47 21.26
C GLU A 326 5.24 8.22 22.10
N ASP A 327 6.42 8.40 21.52
CA ASP A 327 7.67 8.35 22.26
C ASP A 327 8.05 9.71 22.89
N ALA A 328 9.18 9.73 23.59
CA ALA A 328 9.63 10.94 24.28
C ALA A 328 10.05 12.09 23.36
N VAL A 329 10.26 11.84 22.06
CA VAL A 329 10.64 12.86 21.08
C VAL A 329 9.47 13.25 20.17
N GLY A 330 8.25 12.79 20.49
CA GLY A 330 7.03 13.15 19.75
C GLY A 330 6.71 12.22 18.57
N THR A 331 7.45 11.12 18.39
CA THR A 331 7.17 10.16 17.30
C THR A 331 5.96 9.32 17.65
N ARG A 332 4.89 9.44 16.87
CA ARG A 332 3.69 8.61 17.00
C ARG A 332 3.94 7.20 16.48
N LEU A 333 3.99 6.23 17.40
CA LEU A 333 4.39 4.85 17.14
C LEU A 333 3.26 3.94 16.69
N ALA A 334 2.05 4.15 17.21
CA ALA A 334 0.89 3.33 16.95
C ALA A 334 -0.42 4.08 17.24
N ASP A 335 -1.44 3.76 16.46
CA ASP A 335 -2.82 4.19 16.66
C ASP A 335 -3.73 3.00 16.84
N LEU A 336 -4.74 3.15 17.70
CA LEU A 336 -5.68 2.07 17.98
C LEU A 336 -7.00 2.61 18.54
N HIS A 337 -8.06 1.83 18.35
CA HIS A 337 -9.35 2.03 19.00
C HIS A 337 -9.92 0.64 19.31
N PRO A 338 -9.57 0.04 20.46
CA PRO A 338 -10.02 -1.29 20.82
C PRO A 338 -11.54 -1.34 20.96
N GLY A 339 -12.16 -2.43 20.53
CA GLY A 339 -13.55 -2.73 20.89
C GLY A 339 -13.75 -2.77 22.41
N ALA A 340 -14.94 -2.39 22.89
CA ALA A 340 -15.20 -2.24 24.33
C ALA A 340 -14.98 -3.51 25.16
N ARG A 341 -15.04 -4.69 24.53
CA ARG A 341 -14.83 -6.01 25.15
C ARG A 341 -13.46 -6.62 24.82
N ALA A 342 -12.68 -5.97 23.96
CA ALA A 342 -11.42 -6.51 23.50
C ALA A 342 -10.33 -6.32 24.57
N ARG A 343 -9.53 -7.36 24.78
CA ARG A 343 -8.24 -7.24 25.45
C ARG A 343 -7.17 -7.15 24.37
N LEU A 344 -6.48 -6.03 24.28
CA LEU A 344 -5.49 -5.77 23.24
C LEU A 344 -4.10 -5.66 23.85
N ALA A 345 -3.07 -6.15 23.16
CA ALA A 345 -1.68 -5.95 23.53
C ALA A 345 -0.89 -5.35 22.36
N VAL A 346 -0.16 -4.28 22.63
CA VAL A 346 0.68 -3.59 21.64
C VAL A 346 2.15 -3.67 22.06
N ILE A 347 3.02 -4.10 21.14
CA ILE A 347 4.46 -4.10 21.31
C ILE A 347 4.98 -2.66 21.28
N ILE A 348 5.64 -2.28 22.37
CA ILE A 348 6.17 -0.95 22.60
C ILE A 348 7.70 -0.97 22.84
N PRO A 349 8.42 0.10 22.51
CA PRO A 349 9.83 0.24 22.88
C PRO A 349 10.05 0.25 24.40
N ARG A 350 11.31 0.07 24.80
CA ARG A 350 11.72 0.09 26.22
C ARG A 350 11.82 1.49 26.81
N GLY A 351 11.84 2.53 25.97
CA GLY A 351 11.92 3.92 26.40
C GLY A 351 10.67 4.42 27.13
N LYS A 352 10.74 5.68 27.59
CA LYS A 352 9.57 6.40 28.10
C LYS A 352 8.61 6.70 26.95
N LEU A 353 7.33 6.49 27.17
CA LEU A 353 6.28 6.68 26.17
C LEU A 353 5.09 7.42 26.78
N PHE A 354 4.20 7.90 25.92
CA PHE A 354 2.97 8.55 26.28
C PHE A 354 1.82 7.92 25.49
N VAL A 355 0.76 7.51 26.19
CA VAL A 355 -0.50 7.16 25.54
C VAL A 355 -1.41 8.38 25.63
N ARG A 356 -1.94 8.83 24.51
CA ARG A 356 -2.79 10.03 24.45
C ARG A 356 -4.17 9.66 23.96
N ASP A 357 -5.19 10.21 24.63
CA ASP A 357 -6.57 10.26 24.18
C ASP A 357 -6.84 11.68 23.66
N PRO A 358 -6.88 11.87 22.34
CA PRO A 358 -7.10 13.19 21.74
C PRO A 358 -8.49 13.75 22.04
N SER A 359 -9.49 12.89 22.32
CA SER A 359 -10.87 13.31 22.53
C SER A 359 -11.16 13.78 23.95
N SER A 360 -10.55 13.14 24.96
CA SER A 360 -10.70 13.53 26.36
C SER A 360 -9.54 14.39 26.87
N HIS A 361 -8.55 14.67 26.01
CA HIS A 361 -7.31 15.37 26.36
C HIS A 361 -6.60 14.74 27.56
N ARG A 362 -6.59 13.41 27.63
CA ARG A 362 -5.90 12.65 28.68
C ARG A 362 -4.60 12.07 28.17
N GLU A 363 -3.59 12.07 29.02
CA GLU A 363 -2.28 11.47 28.78
C GLU A 363 -1.96 10.45 29.87
N TYR A 364 -1.35 9.33 29.48
CA TYR A 364 -0.85 8.31 30.38
C TYR A 364 0.67 8.18 30.14
N ALA A 365 1.47 8.59 31.12
CA ALA A 365 2.92 8.47 31.04
C ALA A 365 3.33 7.02 31.34
N ILE A 366 3.89 6.35 30.34
CA ILE A 366 4.40 4.99 30.45
C ILE A 366 5.89 5.08 30.80
N PRO A 367 6.33 4.61 31.97
CA PRO A 367 7.73 4.68 32.38
C PRO A 367 8.60 3.85 31.44
N ALA A 368 9.90 4.09 31.37
CA ALA A 368 10.82 3.18 30.69
C ALA A 368 10.88 1.81 31.41
N GLY A 369 11.22 0.73 30.70
CA GLY A 369 11.36 -0.59 31.32
C GLY A 369 11.22 -1.76 30.35
N THR A 370 11.15 -2.97 30.90
CA THR A 370 11.00 -4.24 30.17
C THR A 370 9.70 -4.97 30.47
N GLN A 371 9.08 -4.67 31.61
CA GLN A 371 7.85 -5.32 32.05
C GLN A 371 6.62 -4.83 31.26
N PRO A 372 5.63 -5.72 31.02
CA PRO A 372 4.34 -5.30 30.50
C PRO A 372 3.68 -4.24 31.37
N VAL A 373 2.97 -3.30 30.75
CA VAL A 373 2.21 -2.25 31.44
C VAL A 373 0.76 -2.39 31.05
N GLU A 374 -0.13 -2.49 32.04
CA GLU A 374 -1.58 -2.44 31.82
C GLU A 374 -2.04 -0.99 31.93
N LEU A 375 -2.59 -0.42 30.85
CA LEU A 375 -2.93 1.00 30.79
C LEU A 375 -3.96 1.42 31.85
N SER A 376 -4.89 0.51 32.20
CA SER A 376 -5.90 0.71 33.25
C SER A 376 -5.28 1.00 34.63
N ARG A 377 -4.04 0.59 34.88
CA ARG A 377 -3.31 0.80 36.13
C ARG A 377 -2.45 2.07 36.11
N VAL A 378 -2.37 2.76 34.98
CA VAL A 378 -1.60 3.99 34.83
C VAL A 378 -2.52 5.18 35.09
N ALA A 379 -2.11 6.08 35.99
CA ALA A 379 -2.87 7.29 36.28
C ALA A 379 -2.91 8.22 35.06
N ALA A 380 -4.12 8.61 34.66
CA ALA A 380 -4.33 9.60 33.61
C ALA A 380 -4.05 11.01 34.13
N ARG A 381 -3.43 11.84 33.30
CA ARG A 381 -3.16 13.26 33.54
C ARG A 381 -3.81 14.10 32.45
N ALA A 382 -4.11 15.37 32.73
CA ALA A 382 -4.55 16.29 31.70
C ALA A 382 -3.39 16.55 30.71
N SER A 383 -3.68 16.51 29.42
CA SER A 383 -2.71 16.85 28.37
C SER A 383 -2.44 18.35 28.40
N THR A 384 -1.17 18.74 28.51
CA THR A 384 -0.72 20.14 28.52
C THR A 384 -0.63 20.75 27.12
N SER A 385 -0.66 19.92 26.07
CA SER A 385 -0.64 20.35 24.67
C SER A 385 -1.96 20.03 23.97
N ARG A 386 -2.47 20.99 23.20
CA ARG A 386 -3.58 20.83 22.26
C ARG A 386 -3.06 21.03 20.84
N ALA A 387 -3.13 20.00 20.01
CA ALA A 387 -2.96 20.16 18.59
C ALA A 387 -4.17 20.94 18.03
N ARG A 388 -3.94 21.87 17.09
CA ARG A 388 -4.95 22.74 16.48
C ARG A 388 -4.80 22.73 14.96
N GLY A 389 -5.90 23.01 14.24
CA GLY A 389 -5.92 23.18 12.78
C GLY A 389 -6.70 22.11 12.00
N ALA A 390 -7.02 22.40 10.74
CA ALA A 390 -7.85 21.56 9.87
C ALA A 390 -7.23 20.18 9.57
N ALA A 391 -5.90 20.11 9.54
CA ALA A 391 -5.17 18.84 9.42
C ALA A 391 -5.48 17.96 10.65
N HIS A 392 -5.34 18.51 11.87
CA HIS A 392 -5.69 17.82 13.11
C HIS A 392 -7.14 17.34 13.16
N GLU A 393 -8.10 18.15 12.68
CA GLU A 393 -9.51 17.77 12.64
C GLU A 393 -9.80 16.62 11.65
N SER A 394 -9.09 16.58 10.53
CA SER A 394 -9.17 15.44 9.60
C SER A 394 -8.52 14.19 10.21
N PHE A 395 -7.45 14.37 10.99
CA PHE A 395 -6.71 13.29 11.67
C PHE A 395 -7.48 12.67 12.83
N SER A 396 -8.25 13.46 13.59
CA SER A 396 -9.12 12.93 14.65
C SER A 396 -10.25 12.05 14.12
N LYS A 397 -10.50 12.07 12.80
CA LYS A 397 -11.46 11.18 12.15
C LYS A 397 -10.86 9.82 11.86
N LEU A 398 -9.54 9.68 11.66
CA LEU A 398 -8.91 8.36 11.58
C LEU A 398 -9.06 7.63 12.90
N PHE A 399 -9.25 6.31 12.85
CA PHE A 399 -9.44 5.46 14.03
C PHE A 399 -10.60 5.88 14.96
N SER A 400 -11.50 6.77 14.51
CA SER A 400 -12.64 7.18 15.33
C SER A 400 -13.69 6.07 15.51
N ARG A 401 -13.63 5.01 14.69
CA ARG A 401 -14.39 3.77 14.90
C ARG A 401 -13.54 2.72 15.61
N ALA A 402 -14.16 2.07 16.59
CA ALA A 402 -13.56 0.92 17.23
C ALA A 402 -13.35 -0.21 16.22
N TYR A 403 -12.21 -0.87 16.32
CA TYR A 403 -11.94 -2.11 15.61
C TYR A 403 -12.39 -3.28 16.49
N ASP A 404 -13.56 -3.83 16.14
CA ASP A 404 -14.23 -4.92 16.84
C ASP A 404 -14.80 -5.97 15.86
N ALA A 405 -15.51 -6.97 16.38
CA ALA A 405 -16.12 -8.02 15.56
C ALA A 405 -17.16 -7.48 14.55
N ALA A 406 -17.84 -6.38 14.86
CA ALA A 406 -18.76 -5.73 13.94
C ALA A 406 -17.97 -5.03 12.81
N ALA A 407 -16.83 -4.41 13.12
CA ALA A 407 -15.94 -3.82 12.13
C ALA A 407 -15.41 -4.87 11.12
N LEU A 408 -14.96 -6.04 11.61
CA LEU A 408 -14.55 -7.16 10.76
C LEU A 408 -15.72 -7.68 9.89
N SER A 409 -16.91 -7.84 10.48
CA SER A 409 -18.10 -8.27 9.73
C SER A 409 -18.45 -7.28 8.62
N ALA A 410 -18.35 -5.98 8.91
CA ALA A 410 -18.61 -4.93 7.93
C ALA A 410 -17.53 -4.83 6.85
N TYR A 411 -16.28 -5.21 7.14
CA TYR A 411 -15.24 -5.41 6.14
C TYR A 411 -15.57 -6.60 5.21
N ARG A 412 -15.98 -7.75 5.77
CA ARG A 412 -16.35 -8.94 5.00
C ARG A 412 -17.57 -8.73 4.10
N ALA A 413 -18.53 -7.93 4.55
CA ALA A 413 -19.75 -7.60 3.81
C ALA A 413 -19.54 -6.56 2.69
N ARG A 414 -18.34 -6.00 2.52
CA ARG A 414 -18.10 -4.99 1.49
C ARG A 414 -18.24 -5.60 0.07
N PRO A 415 -18.80 -4.86 -0.89
CA PRO A 415 -18.75 -5.28 -2.29
C PRO A 415 -17.29 -5.43 -2.73
N ARG A 416 -16.91 -6.59 -3.28
CA ARG A 416 -15.54 -6.85 -3.76
C ARG A 416 -15.20 -6.09 -5.04
N ASP A 417 -16.20 -5.61 -5.77
CA ASP A 417 -16.04 -4.99 -7.10
C ASP A 417 -15.55 -3.53 -7.08
N THR A 418 -15.44 -2.89 -5.91
CA THR A 418 -15.06 -1.46 -5.83
C THR A 418 -13.54 -1.21 -5.86
N ASP A 419 -12.71 -2.25 -5.74
CA ASP A 419 -11.25 -2.09 -5.74
C ASP A 419 -10.67 -1.92 -7.17
N ASP A 420 -11.37 -2.41 -8.20
CA ASP A 420 -10.95 -2.30 -9.62
C ASP A 420 -11.51 -1.06 -10.34
N ASP A 421 -12.68 -0.56 -9.92
CA ASP A 421 -13.36 0.55 -10.58
C ASP A 421 -12.75 1.92 -10.26
N ASP A 422 -12.25 2.13 -9.04
CA ASP A 422 -11.67 3.43 -8.64
C ASP A 422 -10.20 3.60 -9.14
N ALA A 423 -9.52 2.49 -9.47
CA ALA A 423 -8.26 2.50 -10.23
C ALA A 423 -8.45 2.88 -11.72
N ALA A 424 -9.70 2.86 -12.22
CA ALA A 424 -10.06 3.45 -13.50
C ALA A 424 -10.41 4.94 -13.38
N ALA A 425 -11.01 5.37 -12.26
CA ALA A 425 -11.33 6.78 -11.99
C ALA A 425 -10.09 7.67 -11.85
N SER A 426 -8.93 7.09 -11.51
CA SER A 426 -7.64 7.78 -11.44
C SER A 426 -6.86 7.80 -12.77
N ARG A 427 -7.43 7.28 -13.85
CA ARG A 427 -6.86 7.38 -15.20
C ARG A 427 -7.31 8.67 -15.86
N GLY A 428 -6.76 9.76 -15.34
CA GLY A 428 -6.85 11.09 -15.93
C GLY A 428 -8.18 11.78 -15.69
N ALA A 429 -8.09 13.06 -15.32
CA ALA A 429 -9.03 14.07 -15.80
C ALA A 429 -8.93 14.20 -17.35
N GLY A 430 -9.10 13.08 -18.05
CA GLY A 430 -9.43 13.07 -19.46
C GLY A 430 -10.91 13.40 -19.54
N PHE A 431 -11.24 14.38 -20.36
CA PHE A 431 -12.62 14.74 -20.67
C PHE A 431 -13.47 13.48 -20.85
N ALA A 432 -14.64 13.47 -20.22
CA ALA A 432 -15.54 12.32 -20.16
C ALA A 432 -15.73 11.65 -21.55
N PRO A 433 -15.97 10.33 -21.64
CA PRO A 433 -16.03 9.59 -22.91
C PRO A 433 -17.02 10.14 -23.95
N TRP A 434 -18.03 10.92 -23.53
CA TRP A 434 -18.94 11.61 -24.44
C TRP A 434 -18.30 12.83 -25.13
N ALA A 435 -17.31 13.47 -24.50
CA ALA A 435 -16.63 14.65 -25.02
C ALA A 435 -15.72 14.30 -26.22
N HIS A 436 -15.04 13.14 -26.22
CA HIS A 436 -14.19 12.71 -27.33
C HIS A 436 -14.93 12.54 -28.67
N ARG A 437 -16.25 12.29 -28.62
CA ARG A 437 -17.10 12.18 -29.82
C ARG A 437 -17.35 13.54 -30.49
N TRP A 438 -17.28 14.64 -29.73
CA TRP A 438 -17.44 16.01 -30.22
C TRP A 438 -16.12 16.76 -30.41
N LEU A 439 -15.07 16.40 -29.66
CA LEU A 439 -13.76 17.07 -29.74
C LEU A 439 -13.09 16.92 -31.11
N ARG A 440 -13.22 15.77 -31.78
CA ARG A 440 -12.61 15.55 -33.09
C ARG A 440 -13.24 16.42 -34.19
N PRO A 441 -14.57 16.46 -34.38
CA PRO A 441 -15.18 17.39 -35.33
C PRO A 441 -14.98 18.86 -34.90
N ALA A 442 -14.97 19.17 -33.59
CA ALA A 442 -14.69 20.51 -33.10
C ALA A 442 -13.28 21.01 -33.48
N LEU A 443 -12.26 20.13 -33.44
CA LEU A 443 -10.90 20.47 -33.87
C LEU A 443 -10.83 20.80 -35.37
N GLY A 444 -11.56 20.05 -36.19
CA GLY A 444 -11.69 20.31 -37.63
C GLY A 444 -12.43 21.61 -37.94
N ILE A 445 -13.53 21.87 -37.24
CA ILE A 445 -14.28 23.13 -37.36
C ILE A 445 -13.40 24.31 -36.91
N PHE A 446 -12.70 24.18 -35.79
CA PHE A 446 -11.79 25.22 -35.28
C PHE A 446 -10.65 25.52 -36.25
N ALA A 447 -10.12 24.49 -36.94
CA ALA A 447 -9.13 24.67 -38.00
C ALA A 447 -9.70 25.50 -39.16
N LEU A 448 -10.90 25.16 -39.64
CA LEU A 448 -11.56 25.89 -40.73
C LEU A 448 -11.89 27.34 -40.37
N VAL A 449 -12.41 27.58 -39.17
CA VAL A 449 -12.70 28.94 -38.67
C VAL A 449 -11.42 29.77 -38.60
N SER A 450 -10.33 29.20 -38.08
CA SER A 450 -9.04 29.92 -37.96
C SER A 450 -8.44 30.25 -39.33
N LEU A 451 -8.55 29.34 -40.31
CA LEU A 451 -8.14 29.60 -41.70
C LEU A 451 -9.01 30.67 -42.37
N ALA A 452 -10.32 30.67 -42.12
CA ALA A 452 -11.23 31.68 -42.63
C ALA A 452 -10.91 33.07 -42.07
N VAL A 453 -10.66 33.18 -40.76
CA VAL A 453 -10.17 34.41 -40.13
C VAL A 453 -8.86 34.87 -40.78
N GLY A 454 -7.92 33.95 -41.02
CA GLY A 454 -6.69 34.23 -41.76
C GLY A 454 -6.93 34.88 -43.13
N GLY A 455 -7.83 34.28 -43.92
CA GLY A 455 -8.23 34.78 -45.24
C GLY A 455 -8.91 36.16 -45.19
N THR A 456 -9.86 36.37 -44.27
CA THR A 456 -10.58 37.64 -44.13
C THR A 456 -9.63 38.80 -43.86
N PHE A 457 -8.70 38.64 -42.91
CA PHE A 457 -7.75 39.70 -42.57
C PHE A 457 -6.68 39.93 -43.65
N THR A 458 -6.32 38.90 -44.42
CA THR A 458 -5.50 39.07 -45.63
C THR A 458 -6.24 39.94 -46.67
N GLY A 459 -7.54 39.71 -46.85
CA GLY A 459 -8.39 40.51 -47.73
C GLY A 459 -8.53 41.96 -47.27
N LEU A 460 -8.71 42.20 -45.97
CA LEU A 460 -8.74 43.54 -45.38
C LEU A 460 -7.42 44.29 -45.58
N ALA A 461 -6.29 43.64 -45.30
CA ALA A 461 -4.97 44.23 -45.54
C ALA A 461 -4.73 44.54 -47.03
N ALA A 462 -5.22 43.71 -47.95
CA ALA A 462 -5.13 43.95 -49.39
C ALA A 462 -6.03 45.12 -49.84
N HIS A 463 -7.23 45.24 -49.26
CA HIS A 463 -8.14 46.35 -49.54
C HIS A 463 -7.58 47.69 -49.04
N GLU A 464 -7.02 47.71 -47.82
CA GLU A 464 -6.34 48.90 -47.29
C GLU A 464 -5.12 49.30 -48.13
N ARG A 465 -4.36 48.34 -48.66
CA ARG A 465 -3.24 48.62 -49.58
C ARG A 465 -3.71 49.21 -50.92
N ALA A 466 -4.82 48.72 -51.46
CA ALA A 466 -5.37 49.20 -52.73
C ALA A 466 -5.90 50.65 -52.64
N GLY A 467 -6.24 51.11 -51.43
CA GLY A 467 -6.69 52.49 -51.17
C GLY A 467 -5.58 53.52 -51.04
N VAL A 468 -4.30 53.15 -51.11
CA VAL A 468 -3.16 54.08 -51.00
C VAL A 468 -2.69 54.50 -52.38
N ASP A 469 -2.67 55.80 -52.64
CA ASP A 469 -2.16 56.39 -53.88
C ASP A 469 -0.95 57.30 -53.65
N ALA A 470 -0.39 57.86 -54.73
CA ALA A 470 0.75 58.76 -54.67
C ALA A 470 0.47 60.09 -53.92
N ARG A 471 -0.80 60.47 -53.77
CA ARG A 471 -1.24 61.74 -53.15
C ARG A 471 -1.61 61.62 -51.67
N THR A 472 -1.67 60.41 -51.14
CA THR A 472 -2.00 60.15 -49.74
C THR A 472 -0.98 60.80 -48.78
N PRO A 473 -1.40 61.65 -47.81
CA PRO A 473 -0.51 62.28 -46.85
C PRO A 473 0.32 61.28 -46.04
N ASN A 474 1.56 61.65 -45.69
CA ASN A 474 2.49 60.74 -45.00
C ASN A 474 2.02 60.29 -43.60
N ALA A 475 1.25 61.15 -42.89
CA ALA A 475 0.65 60.80 -41.61
C ALA A 475 -0.42 59.70 -41.76
N ASP A 476 -1.26 59.80 -42.80
CA ASP A 476 -2.29 58.82 -43.10
C ASP A 476 -1.68 57.50 -43.59
N ARG A 477 -0.60 57.56 -44.37
CA ARG A 477 0.16 56.36 -44.79
C ARG A 477 0.72 55.59 -43.61
N GLN A 478 1.27 56.28 -42.60
CA GLN A 478 1.75 55.60 -41.39
C GLN A 478 0.61 54.92 -40.63
N GLN A 479 -0.56 55.55 -40.55
CA GLN A 479 -1.72 54.96 -39.87
C GLN A 479 -2.28 53.76 -40.64
N ILE A 480 -2.34 53.84 -41.98
CA ILE A 480 -2.75 52.75 -42.86
C ILE A 480 -1.75 51.58 -42.77
N ASN A 481 -0.45 51.84 -42.81
CA ASN A 481 0.58 50.80 -42.66
C ASN A 481 0.46 50.07 -41.31
N ARG A 482 0.16 50.77 -40.20
CA ARG A 482 -0.06 50.12 -38.90
C ARG A 482 -1.30 49.20 -38.89
N ARG A 483 -2.36 49.57 -39.62
CA ARG A 483 -3.56 48.72 -39.76
C ARG A 483 -3.27 47.49 -40.62
N ILE A 484 -2.58 47.67 -41.75
CA ILE A 484 -2.07 46.59 -42.60
C ILE A 484 -1.19 45.63 -41.80
N ASP A 485 -0.26 46.12 -41.00
CA ASP A 485 0.65 45.29 -40.20
C ASP A 485 -0.11 44.49 -39.13
N ARG A 486 -1.06 45.12 -38.45
CA ARG A 486 -1.93 44.45 -37.48
C ARG A 486 -2.78 43.36 -38.15
N ASP A 487 -3.38 43.68 -39.29
CA ASP A 487 -4.27 42.75 -40.00
C ASP A 487 -3.47 41.58 -40.60
N ASN A 488 -2.25 41.83 -41.11
CA ASN A 488 -1.31 40.77 -41.51
C ASN A 488 -0.89 39.88 -40.32
N ALA A 489 -0.64 40.45 -39.14
CA ALA A 489 -0.28 39.69 -37.94
C ALA A 489 -1.43 38.76 -37.49
N ILE A 490 -2.67 39.27 -37.54
CA ILE A 490 -3.88 38.46 -37.26
C ILE A 490 -4.02 37.37 -38.33
N ALA A 491 -3.80 37.70 -39.61
CA ALA A 491 -3.88 36.74 -40.70
C ALA A 491 -2.90 35.57 -40.54
N VAL A 492 -1.63 35.87 -40.27
CA VAL A 492 -0.58 34.87 -40.02
C VAL A 492 -0.92 33.99 -38.81
N THR A 493 -1.44 34.59 -37.73
CA THR A 493 -1.85 33.84 -36.54
C THR A 493 -3.00 32.88 -36.88
N GLY A 494 -4.01 33.34 -37.63
CA GLY A 494 -5.12 32.50 -38.09
C GLY A 494 -4.65 31.31 -38.93
N TYR A 495 -3.71 31.52 -39.85
CA TYR A 495 -3.13 30.45 -40.66
C TYR A 495 -2.32 29.44 -39.85
N ILE A 496 -1.49 29.89 -38.92
CA ILE A 496 -0.69 29.01 -38.06
C ILE A 496 -1.62 28.17 -37.18
N VAL A 497 -2.56 28.79 -36.49
CA VAL A 497 -3.52 28.09 -35.61
C VAL A 497 -4.36 27.10 -36.41
N GLY A 498 -4.84 27.52 -37.59
CA GLY A 498 -5.59 26.68 -38.51
C GLY A 498 -4.81 25.46 -38.99
N ALA A 499 -3.54 25.64 -39.40
CA ALA A 499 -2.68 24.56 -39.86
C ALA A 499 -2.37 23.55 -38.74
N VAL A 500 -2.13 24.01 -37.52
CA VAL A 500 -1.84 23.16 -36.36
C VAL A 500 -3.06 22.35 -35.95
N ALA A 501 -4.22 23.01 -35.85
CA ALA A 501 -5.48 22.35 -35.54
C ALA A 501 -5.85 21.34 -36.64
N GLY A 502 -5.64 21.69 -37.91
CA GLY A 502 -5.85 20.80 -39.06
C GLY A 502 -4.92 19.59 -39.05
N ALA A 503 -3.63 19.77 -38.79
CA ALA A 503 -2.68 18.67 -38.65
C ALA A 503 -3.03 17.76 -37.47
N GLY A 504 -3.44 18.33 -36.33
CA GLY A 504 -3.96 17.58 -35.18
C GLY A 504 -5.21 16.77 -35.52
N TYR A 505 -6.15 17.35 -36.29
CA TYR A 505 -7.35 16.67 -36.76
C TYR A 505 -7.02 15.50 -37.69
N LEU A 506 -6.13 15.70 -38.67
CA LEU A 506 -5.72 14.65 -39.61
C LEU A 506 -4.95 13.53 -38.91
N ALA A 507 -4.00 13.88 -38.03
CA ALA A 507 -3.26 12.90 -37.24
C ALA A 507 -4.19 12.06 -36.35
N TRP A 508 -5.17 12.69 -35.70
CA TRP A 508 -6.16 11.98 -34.88
C TRP A 508 -7.13 11.13 -35.74
N THR A 509 -7.43 11.56 -36.97
CA THR A 509 -8.34 10.83 -37.86
C THR A 509 -7.69 9.59 -38.46
N PHE A 510 -6.45 9.71 -38.96
CA PHE A 510 -5.78 8.65 -39.72
C PHE A 510 -4.83 7.79 -38.88
N TRP A 511 -4.28 8.31 -37.76
CA TRP A 511 -3.38 7.57 -36.86
C TRP A 511 -3.79 7.65 -35.38
N PRO A 512 -5.00 7.18 -35.02
CA PRO A 512 -5.54 7.32 -33.66
C PRO A 512 -4.76 6.57 -32.55
N ARG A 513 -3.76 5.75 -32.92
CA ARG A 513 -2.97 4.91 -31.99
C ARG A 513 -1.48 5.27 -31.90
N ARG A 514 -0.98 6.26 -32.65
CA ARG A 514 0.43 6.71 -32.56
C ARG A 514 0.50 8.10 -31.95
N ARG A 515 1.52 8.37 -31.13
CA ARG A 515 1.80 9.73 -30.65
C ARG A 515 2.52 10.46 -31.78
N VAL A 516 1.89 11.49 -32.34
CA VAL A 516 2.48 12.35 -33.38
C VAL A 516 3.02 13.60 -32.71
N GLU A 517 4.30 13.91 -32.94
CA GLU A 517 4.93 15.14 -32.46
C GLU A 517 4.93 16.17 -33.59
N VAL A 518 4.17 17.25 -33.45
CA VAL A 518 4.11 18.34 -34.43
C VAL A 518 5.06 19.45 -33.97
N LYS A 519 6.14 19.69 -34.73
CA LYS A 519 7.05 20.81 -34.50
C LYS A 519 6.80 21.92 -35.51
N ILE A 520 6.54 23.12 -34.99
CA ILE A 520 6.36 24.34 -35.77
C ILE A 520 7.58 25.21 -35.51
N SER A 521 8.26 25.62 -36.58
CA SER A 521 9.37 26.56 -36.51
C SER A 521 9.06 27.72 -37.45
N ALA A 522 8.97 28.92 -36.88
CA ALA A 522 8.91 30.17 -37.63
C ALA A 522 10.33 30.69 -37.84
N ALA A 523 10.74 30.87 -39.09
CA ALA A 523 12.00 31.53 -39.42
C ALA A 523 11.67 32.97 -39.86
N PRO A 524 12.28 34.00 -39.25
CA PRO A 524 12.19 35.36 -39.77
C PRO A 524 13.11 35.46 -40.99
N THR A 525 12.55 35.43 -42.20
CA THR A 525 13.26 35.83 -43.42
C THR A 525 12.84 37.25 -43.79
N PHE A 526 13.81 38.16 -43.89
CA PHE A 526 13.63 39.49 -44.45
C PHE A 526 13.02 39.36 -45.86
N GLY A 527 11.80 39.86 -46.05
CA GLY A 527 11.12 39.93 -47.35
C GLY A 527 9.88 39.05 -47.54
N GLY A 528 9.51 38.19 -46.58
CA GLY A 528 8.28 37.41 -46.66
C GLY A 528 8.30 36.24 -45.67
N GLY A 529 7.35 36.21 -44.74
CA GLY A 529 7.30 35.20 -43.69
C GLY A 529 6.84 33.84 -44.23
N GLY A 530 7.76 32.86 -44.27
CA GLY A 530 7.43 31.46 -44.52
C GLY A 530 7.45 30.65 -43.23
N ALA A 531 6.36 29.92 -42.94
CA ALA A 531 6.32 28.93 -41.86
C ALA A 531 6.69 27.55 -42.42
N ARG A 532 7.61 26.83 -41.76
CA ARG A 532 7.94 25.44 -42.09
C ARG A 532 7.27 24.50 -41.09
N LEU A 533 6.36 23.66 -41.58
CA LEU A 533 5.76 22.57 -40.81
C LEU A 533 6.59 21.30 -41.07
N SER A 534 7.08 20.65 -40.01
CA SER A 534 7.70 19.32 -40.13
C SER A 534 6.93 18.32 -39.28
N VAL A 535 6.53 17.21 -39.90
CA VAL A 535 5.83 16.11 -39.23
C VAL A 535 6.78 14.92 -39.26
N ARG A 536 7.17 14.43 -38.07
CA ARG A 536 7.94 13.19 -37.91
C ARG A 536 7.02 12.08 -37.40
N TRP A 537 7.09 10.93 -38.05
CA TRP A 537 6.23 9.75 -37.85
C TRP A 537 6.79 8.76 -36.85
#